data_AF-A0A7S0YJV4-F1
#
_entry.id   AF-A0A7S0YJV4-F1
#
_cell.length_a   1.000
_cell.length_b   1.000
_cell.length_c   1.000
_cell.angle_alpha   90.00
_cell.angle_beta   90.00
_cell.angle_gamma   90.00
#
_symmetry.space_group_name_H-M   'P 1'
#
loop_
_entity.id
_entity.type
_entity.pdbx_description
1 polymer ?
#
loop_
_entity_poly.entity_id
_entity_poly.type
_entity_poly.pdbx_seq_one_letter_code
_entity_poly.pdbx_strand_id
1 'polypeptide(L)'
;SSSLAPHTQPPPFALRNFSFREGVGARRLARFRAREATLRFVVVGLSYVFDTCHVFFSPAVVRVVLDVYEAVHATALAVDADIPLRHAFAVRQAEDEVPYDKVVSDPPLLALEVESMAAYTSALSTLQSRYCYCYCDCNCSSSSSSSSS
;
A
#
# COMPACT_ATOMS: atom_id res chain seq x y z
N SER A 1 19.12 2.90 55.85
CA SER A 1 18.42 3.77 54.89
C SER A 1 19.03 3.58 53.51
N SER A 2 18.58 2.54 52.79
CA SER A 2 19.10 2.20 51.47
C SER A 2 18.01 2.53 50.45
N SER A 3 18.18 3.66 49.76
CA SER A 3 17.29 4.10 48.69
C SER A 3 17.50 3.20 47.48
N LEU A 4 16.49 2.38 47.19
CA LEU A 4 16.42 1.54 46.01
C LEU A 4 16.12 2.45 44.81
N ALA A 5 17.13 2.75 43.98
CA ALA A 5 16.91 3.50 42.76
C ALA A 5 15.98 2.70 41.82
N PRO A 6 14.97 3.34 41.20
CA PRO A 6 14.04 2.64 40.33
C PRO A 6 14.78 2.21 39.05
N HIS A 7 14.81 0.91 38.81
CA HIS A 7 15.19 0.32 37.52
C HIS A 7 14.21 0.83 36.46
N THR A 8 14.55 1.96 35.84
CA THR A 8 13.81 2.47 34.69
C THR A 8 14.24 1.61 33.51
N GLN A 9 13.43 0.60 33.17
CA GLN A 9 13.61 -0.09 31.89
C GLN A 9 13.45 0.97 30.79
N PRO A 10 14.43 1.14 29.88
CA PRO A 10 14.24 2.02 28.75
C PRO A 10 13.09 1.48 27.90
N PRO A 11 12.30 2.36 27.25
CA PRO A 11 11.21 1.94 26.39
C PRO A 11 11.73 0.92 25.34
N PRO A 12 10.89 -0.02 24.87
CA PRO A 12 11.29 -1.06 23.91
C PRO A 12 11.85 -0.52 22.58
N PHE A 13 11.78 0.79 22.37
CA PHE A 13 12.44 1.54 21.31
C PHE A 13 13.58 2.40 21.85
N ALA A 14 14.45 1.84 22.69
CA ALA A 14 15.81 2.35 22.83
C ALA A 14 16.45 2.29 21.43
N LEU A 15 16.18 3.33 20.64
CA LEU A 15 16.74 3.63 19.35
C LEU A 15 18.23 3.76 19.58
N ARG A 16 18.94 2.63 19.58
CA ARG A 16 20.39 2.57 19.41
C ARG A 16 20.74 3.62 18.36
N ASN A 17 21.70 4.48 18.66
CA ASN A 17 22.17 5.52 17.74
C ASN A 17 22.55 4.87 16.41
N PHE A 18 21.69 5.01 15.41
CA PHE A 18 21.90 4.52 14.06
C PHE A 18 21.86 5.73 13.14
N SER A 19 22.91 5.89 12.34
CA SER A 19 22.99 6.95 11.33
C SER A 19 22.43 6.45 9.99
N PHE A 20 21.66 7.30 9.31
CA PHE A 20 21.24 7.14 7.93
C PHE A 20 22.35 7.49 6.92
N ARG A 21 23.43 8.17 7.33
CA ARG A 21 24.61 8.39 6.47
C ARG A 21 25.42 7.11 6.30
N GLU A 22 25.62 6.35 7.38
CA GLU A 22 26.54 5.22 7.38
C GLU A 22 26.05 4.02 8.23
N GLY A 23 26.53 2.82 7.88
CA GLY A 23 26.34 1.63 8.71
C GLY A 23 24.89 1.09 8.71
N VAL A 24 24.35 0.84 9.91
CA VAL A 24 23.10 0.07 10.08
C VAL A 24 21.86 0.88 9.73
N GLY A 25 21.84 2.20 9.96
CA GLY A 25 20.70 3.05 9.62
C GLY A 25 20.57 3.24 8.11
N ALA A 26 21.68 3.49 7.40
CA ALA A 26 21.70 3.53 5.94
C ALA A 26 21.14 2.23 5.30
N ARG A 27 21.52 1.07 5.84
CA ARG A 27 20.97 -0.23 5.39
C ARG A 27 19.47 -0.37 5.68
N ARG A 28 18.99 0.14 6.82
CA ARG A 28 17.56 0.13 7.17
C ARG A 28 16.76 1.04 6.25
N LEU A 29 17.27 2.24 5.95
CA LEU A 29 16.65 3.17 5.01
C LEU A 29 16.60 2.58 3.59
N ALA A 30 17.70 1.96 3.14
CA ALA A 30 17.74 1.28 1.85
C ALA A 30 16.74 0.11 1.78
N ARG A 31 16.63 -0.69 2.86
CA ARG A 31 15.62 -1.76 2.94
C ARG A 31 14.19 -1.22 2.94
N PHE A 32 13.95 -0.11 3.63
CA PHE A 32 12.64 0.55 3.63
C PHE A 32 12.25 0.98 2.20
N ARG A 33 13.12 1.73 1.52
CA ARG A 33 12.90 2.17 0.13
C ARG A 33 12.77 0.99 -0.84
N ALA A 34 13.57 -0.06 -0.67
CA ALA A 34 13.46 -1.26 -1.49
C ALA A 34 12.10 -1.95 -1.30
N ARG A 35 11.59 -2.00 -0.05
CA ARG A 35 10.28 -2.57 0.25
C ARG A 35 9.16 -1.72 -0.33
N GLU A 36 9.20 -0.41 -0.15
CA GLU A 36 8.27 0.55 -0.77
C GLU A 36 8.24 0.36 -2.29
N ALA A 37 9.40 0.39 -2.94
CA ALA A 37 9.51 0.21 -4.38
C ALA A 37 8.97 -1.14 -4.85
N THR A 38 9.19 -2.21 -4.07
CA THR A 38 8.63 -3.55 -4.36
C THR A 38 7.11 -3.54 -4.29
N LEU A 39 6.54 -2.96 -3.24
CA LEU A 39 5.08 -2.87 -3.09
C LEU A 39 4.46 -2.02 -4.21
N ARG A 40 5.10 -0.92 -4.56
CA ARG A 40 4.68 -0.08 -5.67
C ARG A 40 4.75 -0.81 -7.01
N PHE A 41 5.82 -1.55 -7.26
CA PHE A 41 5.96 -2.38 -8.45
C PHE A 41 4.87 -3.46 -8.52
N VAL A 42 4.51 -4.06 -7.39
CA VAL A 42 3.40 -5.01 -7.30
C VAL A 42 2.08 -4.34 -7.67
N VAL A 43 1.77 -3.17 -7.11
CA VAL A 43 0.54 -2.43 -7.43
C VAL A 43 0.49 -2.08 -8.92
N VAL A 44 1.53 -1.44 -9.45
CA VAL A 44 1.59 -1.03 -10.87
C VAL A 44 1.53 -2.23 -11.81
N GLY A 45 2.28 -3.29 -11.50
CA GLY A 45 2.32 -4.51 -12.30
C GLY A 45 0.98 -5.24 -12.30
N LEU A 46 0.34 -5.36 -11.13
CA LEU A 46 -1.00 -5.94 -11.04
C LEU A 46 -2.05 -5.10 -11.76
N SER A 47 -1.96 -3.77 -11.68
CA SER A 47 -2.87 -2.88 -12.42
C SER A 47 -2.75 -3.11 -13.92
N TYR A 48 -1.52 -3.17 -14.44
CA TYR A 48 -1.29 -3.45 -15.86
C TYR A 48 -1.86 -4.81 -16.29
N VAL A 49 -1.62 -5.85 -15.48
CA VAL A 49 -2.14 -7.20 -15.76
C VAL A 49 -3.66 -7.22 -15.67
N PHE A 50 -4.25 -6.54 -14.69
CA PHE A 50 -5.70 -6.43 -14.53
C PHE A 50 -6.30 -5.71 -15.74
N ASP A 51 -5.81 -4.54 -16.12
CA ASP A 51 -6.33 -3.76 -17.24
C ASP A 51 -6.30 -4.57 -18.54
N THR A 52 -5.24 -5.37 -18.75
CA THR A 52 -5.06 -6.16 -19.97
C THR A 52 -5.88 -7.46 -19.97
N CYS A 53 -5.96 -8.14 -18.81
CA CYS A 53 -6.39 -9.54 -18.73
C CYS A 53 -7.66 -9.77 -17.89
N HIS A 54 -8.26 -8.75 -17.27
CA HIS A 54 -9.42 -8.89 -16.39
C HIS A 54 -10.60 -9.65 -17.01
N VAL A 55 -10.74 -9.61 -18.34
CA VAL A 55 -11.78 -10.33 -19.09
C VAL A 55 -11.66 -11.86 -18.94
N PHE A 56 -10.44 -12.35 -18.78
CA PHE A 56 -10.14 -13.78 -18.66
C PHE A 56 -10.03 -14.23 -17.20
N PHE A 57 -10.17 -13.31 -16.26
CA PHE A 57 -10.03 -13.62 -14.83
C PHE A 57 -11.30 -14.26 -14.29
N SER A 58 -11.12 -15.34 -13.53
CA SER A 58 -12.20 -15.85 -12.71
C SER A 58 -12.50 -14.85 -11.57
N PRO A 59 -13.73 -14.84 -11.03
CA PRO A 59 -14.08 -13.98 -9.90
C PRO A 59 -13.16 -14.17 -8.70
N ALA A 60 -12.63 -15.39 -8.50
CA ALA A 60 -11.66 -15.68 -7.45
C ALA A 60 -10.33 -14.93 -7.64
N VAL A 61 -9.81 -14.88 -8.87
CA VAL A 61 -8.58 -14.14 -9.19
C VAL A 61 -8.79 -12.64 -9.01
N VAL A 62 -9.93 -12.12 -9.48
CA VAL A 62 -10.29 -10.70 -9.29
C VAL A 62 -10.32 -10.34 -7.80
N ARG A 63 -10.91 -11.19 -6.97
CA ARG A 63 -10.94 -10.98 -5.52
C ARG A 63 -9.53 -10.92 -4.93
N VAL A 64 -8.65 -11.84 -5.30
CA VAL A 64 -7.25 -11.82 -4.84
C VAL A 64 -6.54 -10.53 -5.25
N VAL A 65 -6.77 -10.03 -6.47
CA VAL A 65 -6.18 -8.76 -6.92
C VAL A 65 -6.66 -7.59 -6.05
N LEU A 66 -7.96 -7.52 -5.76
CA LEU A 66 -8.54 -6.50 -4.88
C LEU A 66 -7.99 -6.61 -3.45
N ASP A 67 -7.92 -7.82 -2.89
CA ASP A 67 -7.36 -8.10 -1.56
C ASP A 67 -5.90 -7.64 -1.47
N VAL A 68 -5.12 -7.80 -2.55
CA VAL A 68 -3.73 -7.31 -2.60
C VAL A 68 -3.66 -5.79 -2.58
N TYR A 69 -4.48 -5.08 -3.37
CA TYR A 69 -4.49 -3.61 -3.33
C TYR A 69 -4.90 -3.10 -1.95
N GLU A 70 -5.92 -3.69 -1.34
CA GLU A 70 -6.38 -3.34 0.00
C GLU A 70 -5.30 -3.61 1.05
N ALA A 71 -4.63 -4.76 1.00
CA ALA A 71 -3.54 -5.08 1.92
C ALA A 71 -2.36 -4.10 1.81
N VAL A 72 -2.00 -3.70 0.59
CA VAL A 72 -0.93 -2.71 0.36
C VAL A 72 -1.36 -1.34 0.89
N HIS A 73 -2.59 -0.91 0.60
CA HIS A 73 -3.15 0.36 1.09
C HIS A 73 -3.17 0.39 2.62
N ALA A 74 -3.71 -0.64 3.26
CA ALA A 74 -3.75 -0.74 4.72
C ALA A 74 -2.35 -0.73 5.36
N THR A 75 -1.37 -1.37 4.72
CA THR A 75 0.01 -1.36 5.19
C THR A 75 0.63 0.04 5.09
N ALA A 76 0.41 0.75 3.98
CA ALA A 76 0.90 2.12 3.79
C ALA A 76 0.29 3.06 4.85
N LEU A 77 -1.04 3.01 4.99
CA LEU A 77 -1.78 3.82 5.95
C LEU A 77 -1.36 3.54 7.40
N ALA A 78 -1.13 2.27 7.77
CA ALA A 78 -0.67 1.92 9.12
C ALA A 78 0.71 2.51 9.44
N VAL A 79 1.62 2.53 8.47
CA VAL A 79 2.95 3.14 8.63
C VAL A 79 2.85 4.66 8.69
N ASP A 80 2.00 5.27 7.85
CA ASP A 80 1.82 6.73 7.80
C ASP A 80 1.04 7.27 9.01
N ALA A 81 0.23 6.44 9.65
CA ALA A 81 -0.46 6.75 10.91
C ALA A 81 0.45 6.61 12.14
N ASP A 82 1.62 5.97 12.03
CA ASP A 82 2.57 5.80 13.13
C ASP A 82 3.35 7.11 13.40
N ILE A 83 2.72 8.00 14.17
CA ILE A 83 3.28 9.29 14.59
C ILE A 83 4.68 9.15 15.24
N PRO A 84 4.93 8.23 16.21
CA PRO A 84 6.25 8.12 16.81
C PRO A 84 7.31 7.64 15.81
N LEU A 85 6.96 6.75 14.87
CA LEU A 85 7.85 6.36 13.79
C LEU A 85 8.22 7.55 12.89
N ARG A 86 7.22 8.33 12.47
CA ARG A 86 7.42 9.51 11.61
C ARG A 86 8.30 10.57 12.27
N HIS A 87 8.01 10.87 13.54
CA HIS A 87 8.83 11.79 14.32
C HIS A 87 10.27 11.28 14.45
N ALA A 88 10.46 9.98 14.72
CA ALA A 88 11.79 9.39 14.80
C ALA A 88 12.54 9.46 13.44
N PHE A 89 11.85 9.26 12.33
CA PHE A 89 12.43 9.43 10.98
C PHE A 89 12.87 10.87 10.73
N ALA A 90 11.99 11.84 10.97
CA ALA A 90 12.26 13.26 10.74
C ALA A 90 13.44 13.77 11.58
N VAL A 91 13.46 13.46 12.89
CA VAL A 91 14.56 13.85 13.78
C VAL A 91 15.88 13.24 13.33
N ARG A 92 15.90 11.95 13.00
CA ARG A 92 17.12 11.27 12.57
C ARG A 92 17.63 11.78 11.22
N GLN A 93 16.74 12.10 10.27
CA GLN A 93 17.15 12.68 9.00
C GLN A 93 17.74 14.09 9.14
N ALA A 94 17.25 14.87 10.10
CA ALA A 94 17.82 16.17 10.45
C ALA A 94 19.19 16.03 11.14
N GLU A 95 19.32 15.11 12.12
CA GLU A 95 20.60 14.81 12.80
C GLU A 95 21.69 14.36 11.83
N ASP A 96 21.33 13.57 10.83
CA ASP A 96 22.25 13.01 9.86
C ASP A 96 22.53 13.93 8.66
N GLU A 97 21.88 15.10 8.58
CA GLU A 97 21.95 16.02 7.43
C GLU A 97 21.77 15.27 6.09
N VAL A 98 20.73 14.42 6.02
CA VAL A 98 20.51 13.57 4.85
C VAL A 98 20.35 14.46 3.60
N PRO A 99 21.10 14.20 2.51
CA PRO A 99 20.96 14.95 1.27
C PRO A 99 19.50 15.01 0.80
N TYR A 100 19.06 16.17 0.32
CA TYR A 100 17.64 16.41 -0.03
C TYR A 100 17.06 15.37 -1.01
N ASP A 101 17.87 14.83 -1.92
CA ASP A 101 17.50 13.76 -2.86
C ASP A 101 17.25 12.40 -2.18
N LYS A 102 17.74 12.23 -0.95
CA LYS A 102 17.66 11.01 -0.14
C LYS A 102 16.77 11.15 1.08
N VAL A 103 16.19 12.33 1.29
CA VAL A 103 15.16 12.53 2.31
C VAL A 103 13.92 11.70 1.95
N VAL A 104 13.27 11.17 2.98
CA VAL A 104 11.98 10.47 2.88
C VAL A 104 10.95 11.48 3.31
N SER A 105 9.93 11.65 2.48
CA SER A 105 8.85 12.59 2.72
C SER A 105 8.04 12.19 3.96
N ASP A 106 7.33 13.15 4.54
CA ASP A 106 6.36 12.89 5.59
C ASP A 106 4.95 13.22 5.05
N PRO A 107 4.02 12.24 4.91
CA PRO A 107 4.13 10.83 5.29
C PRO A 107 5.04 10.02 4.35
N PRO A 108 5.73 8.98 4.87
CA PRO A 108 6.74 8.23 4.11
C PRO A 108 6.18 7.32 3.02
N LEU A 109 4.93 6.82 3.12
CA LEU A 109 4.31 5.93 2.15
C LEU A 109 3.09 6.53 1.44
N LEU A 110 2.89 7.85 1.50
CA LEU A 110 1.70 8.51 0.95
C LEU A 110 1.49 8.20 -0.55
N ALA A 111 2.55 8.16 -1.34
CA ALA A 111 2.45 7.83 -2.76
C ALA A 111 1.92 6.40 -2.98
N LEU A 112 2.38 5.45 -2.17
CA LEU A 112 1.92 4.06 -2.23
C LEU A 112 0.47 3.94 -1.76
N GLU A 113 0.08 4.69 -0.72
CA GLU A 113 -1.29 4.76 -0.23
C GLU A 113 -2.26 5.21 -1.32
N VAL A 114 -1.93 6.33 -1.99
CA VAL A 114 -2.76 6.91 -3.06
C VAL A 114 -2.81 5.98 -4.27
N GLU A 115 -1.69 5.41 -4.69
CA GLU A 115 -1.64 4.52 -5.86
C GLU A 115 -2.40 3.21 -5.65
N SER A 116 -2.27 2.59 -4.48
CA SER A 116 -3.00 1.36 -4.15
C SER A 116 -4.52 1.59 -4.08
N MET A 117 -4.96 2.70 -3.49
CA MET A 117 -6.38 3.06 -3.44
C MET A 117 -6.94 3.42 -4.83
N ALA A 118 -6.17 4.15 -5.64
CA ALA A 118 -6.54 4.46 -7.02
C ALA A 118 -6.67 3.18 -7.86
N ALA A 119 -5.75 2.23 -7.72
CA ALA A 119 -5.82 0.93 -8.39
C ALA A 119 -7.04 0.12 -7.96
N TYR A 120 -7.33 0.08 -6.66
CA TYR A 120 -8.50 -0.62 -6.11
C TYR A 120 -9.82 -0.06 -6.66
N THR A 121 -9.99 1.26 -6.62
CA THR A 121 -11.21 1.93 -7.09
C THR A 121 -11.36 1.84 -8.62
N SER A 122 -10.27 1.96 -9.37
CA SER A 122 -10.25 1.70 -10.81
C SER A 122 -10.71 0.28 -11.15
N ALA A 123 -10.17 -0.73 -10.46
CA ALA A 123 -10.57 -2.11 -10.64
C ALA A 123 -12.06 -2.33 -10.33
N LEU A 124 -12.56 -1.81 -9.19
CA LEU A 124 -13.97 -1.90 -8.84
C LEU A 124 -14.88 -1.24 -9.87
N SER A 125 -14.55 -0.03 -10.34
CA SER A 125 -15.35 0.66 -11.36
C SER A 125 -15.40 -0.11 -12.69
N THR A 126 -14.29 -0.74 -13.08
CA THR A 126 -14.20 -1.59 -14.27
C THR A 126 -15.10 -2.81 -14.12
N LEU A 127 -15.08 -3.47 -12.97
CA LEU A 127 -15.96 -4.61 -12.68
C LEU A 127 -17.43 -4.18 -12.66
N GLN A 128 -17.77 -3.08 -11.98
CA GLN A 128 -19.13 -2.56 -11.93
C GLN A 128 -19.66 -2.27 -13.35
N SER A 129 -18.86 -1.64 -14.20
CA SER A 129 -19.25 -1.37 -15.59
C SER A 129 -19.51 -2.67 -16.38
N ARG A 130 -18.73 -3.74 -16.18
CA ARG A 130 -18.93 -4.99 -16.95
C ARG A 130 -20.02 -5.90 -16.41
N TYR A 131 -20.05 -6.11 -15.10
CA TYR A 131 -21.03 -7.04 -14.50
C TYR A 131 -22.44 -6.44 -14.44
N CYS A 132 -22.57 -5.11 -14.43
CA CYS A 132 -23.88 -4.45 -14.58
C CYS A 132 -24.41 -4.58 -16.02
N TYR A 133 -23.55 -4.45 -17.04
CA TYR A 133 -23.95 -4.65 -18.45
C TYR A 133 -24.34 -6.11 -18.74
N CYS A 134 -23.62 -7.11 -18.22
CA CYS A 134 -24.03 -8.51 -18.38
C CYS A 134 -25.40 -8.82 -17.74
N TYR A 135 -25.78 -8.16 -16.65
CA TYR A 135 -27.10 -8.38 -16.03
C TYR A 135 -28.22 -7.69 -16.83
N CYS A 136 -27.93 -6.57 -17.49
CA CYS A 136 -28.89 -5.85 -18.33
C CYS A 136 -29.09 -6.50 -19.72
N ASP A 137 -28.03 -7.03 -20.34
CA ASP A 137 -28.14 -7.67 -21.67
C ASP A 137 -28.76 -9.08 -21.61
N CYS A 138 -28.72 -9.76 -20.46
CA CYS A 138 -29.38 -11.06 -20.29
C CYS A 138 -30.92 -10.98 -20.26
N ASN A 139 -31.52 -9.79 -20.15
CA ASN A 139 -32.98 -9.63 -20.10
C ASN A 139 -33.61 -9.15 -21.43
N CYS A 140 -32.81 -8.93 -22.47
CA CYS A 140 -33.29 -8.41 -23.76
C CYS A 140 -33.44 -9.47 -24.87
N SER A 141 -32.99 -10.70 -24.66
CA SER A 141 -33.00 -11.74 -25.71
C SER A 141 -34.17 -12.74 -25.63
N SER A 142 -35.08 -12.61 -24.65
CA SER A 142 -36.14 -13.61 -24.41
C SER A 142 -37.53 -13.22 -24.95
N SER A 143 -37.67 -12.11 -25.68
CA SER A 143 -38.97 -11.52 -26.04
C SER A 143 -39.21 -11.41 -27.55
N SER A 144 -38.80 -12.39 -28.36
CA SER A 144 -39.16 -12.39 -29.79
C SER A 144 -39.26 -13.79 -30.39
N SER A 145 -40.19 -14.59 -29.86
CA SER A 145 -40.67 -15.78 -30.59
C SER A 145 -42.02 -16.24 -30.04
N SER A 146 -43.13 -15.67 -30.54
CA SER A 146 -44.41 -16.37 -30.81
C SER A 146 -45.56 -15.39 -31.08
N SER A 147 -45.72 -14.99 -32.34
CA SER A 147 -47.02 -14.58 -32.87
C SER A 147 -47.09 -14.96 -34.35
N SER A 148 -47.33 -16.25 -34.56
CA SER A 148 -47.70 -16.79 -35.87
C SER A 148 -48.78 -17.85 -35.66
N SER A 149 -49.88 -17.66 -36.40
CA SER A 149 -51.11 -18.47 -36.54
C SER A 149 -52.26 -18.08 -35.62
#